data_AF-A0A5N9AGG6-F1
#
_entry.id   AF-A0A5N9AGG6-F1
#
_cell.length_a   1.000
_cell.length_b   1.000
_cell.length_c   1.000
_cell.angle_alpha   90.00
_cell.angle_beta   90.00
_cell.angle_gamma   90.00
#
_symmetry.space_group_name_H-M   'P 1'
#
loop_
_entity.id
_entity.type
_entity.pdbx_description
1 polymer ?
#
loop_
_entity_poly.entity_id
_entity_poly.type
_entity_poly.pdbx_seq_one_letter_code
_entity_poly.pdbx_strand_id
1 'polypeptide(L)'
;MNITYFTDMFVKAKEETIGLDSNSSTEINDAYETFVDLVTQLKSGDDFALAQMVRMSTMTLKEKLRWRMHLAEEGIEMTPRQVDEYVVLLELAINHSLDE
;
A
#
# COMPACT_ATOMS: atom_id res chain seq x y z
N MET A 1 14.34 -7.81 -2.01
CA MET A 1 14.32 -7.13 -3.32
C MET A 1 15.02 -5.79 -3.16
N ASN A 2 16.10 -5.50 -3.90
CA ASN A 2 16.94 -4.29 -3.67
C ASN A 2 16.14 -3.00 -3.97
N ILE A 3 16.23 -1.98 -3.11
CA ILE A 3 15.44 -0.73 -3.16
C ILE A 3 15.49 -0.08 -4.54
N THR A 4 16.70 0.00 -5.10
CA THR A 4 16.93 0.55 -6.44
C THR A 4 16.16 -0.19 -7.52
N TYR A 5 15.93 -1.49 -7.38
CA TYR A 5 15.20 -2.28 -8.37
C TYR A 5 13.69 -2.02 -8.35
N PHE A 6 13.06 -1.95 -7.16
CA PHE A 6 11.63 -1.65 -7.07
C PHE A 6 11.35 -0.20 -7.47
N THR A 7 12.15 0.76 -6.96
CA THR A 7 12.04 2.16 -7.37
C THR A 7 12.30 2.33 -8.87
N ASP A 8 13.30 1.65 -9.45
CA ASP A 8 13.52 1.65 -10.91
C ASP A 8 12.34 1.03 -11.67
N MET A 9 11.76 -0.06 -11.18
CA MET A 9 10.59 -0.69 -11.81
C MET A 9 9.39 0.25 -11.76
N PHE A 10 9.19 0.95 -10.65
CA PHE A 10 8.11 1.90 -10.46
C PHE A 10 8.28 3.14 -11.33
N VAL A 11 9.50 3.68 -11.41
CA VAL A 11 9.85 4.78 -12.32
C VAL A 11 9.64 4.37 -13.78
N LYS A 12 10.05 3.15 -14.17
CA LYS A 12 9.81 2.62 -15.52
C LYS A 12 8.32 2.45 -15.83
N ALA A 13 7.55 1.87 -14.91
CA ALA A 13 6.10 1.72 -15.08
C ALA A 13 5.39 3.08 -15.19
N LYS A 14 5.84 4.07 -14.40
CA LYS A 14 5.40 5.45 -14.53
C LYS A 14 5.76 6.02 -15.90
N GLU A 15 7.00 5.90 -16.35
CA GLU A 15 7.43 6.41 -17.67
C GLU A 15 6.70 5.74 -18.84
N GLU A 16 6.40 4.45 -18.75
CA GLU A 16 5.63 3.70 -19.76
C GLU A 16 4.15 4.10 -19.81
N THR A 17 3.61 4.68 -18.73
CA THR A 17 2.24 5.19 -18.66
C THR A 17 2.12 6.68 -18.99
N ILE A 18 3.25 7.42 -19.05
CA ILE A 18 3.29 8.82 -19.52
C ILE A 18 2.94 8.84 -21.02
N GLY A 19 1.64 9.05 -21.31
CA GLY A 19 1.07 9.03 -22.66
C GLY A 19 -0.21 8.21 -22.79
N LEU A 20 -0.52 7.37 -21.80
CA LEU A 20 -1.76 6.59 -21.70
C LEU A 20 -2.60 7.13 -20.54
N ASP A 21 -3.47 8.09 -20.86
CA ASP A 21 -4.47 8.70 -19.98
C ASP A 21 -3.93 9.36 -18.69
N SER A 22 -4.13 10.67 -18.52
CA SER A 22 -3.52 11.43 -17.41
C SER A 22 -3.87 10.88 -16.02
N ASN A 23 -5.02 10.22 -15.88
CA ASN A 23 -5.46 9.61 -14.63
C ASN A 23 -4.55 8.46 -14.17
N SER A 24 -3.98 7.67 -15.10
CA SER A 24 -3.13 6.52 -14.74
C SER A 24 -1.84 6.98 -14.03
N SER A 25 -1.29 8.12 -14.46
CA SER A 25 -0.09 8.70 -13.85
C SER A 25 -0.32 9.19 -12.42
N THR A 26 -1.54 9.65 -12.10
CA THR A 26 -1.94 10.08 -10.74
C THR A 26 -2.13 8.87 -9.84
N GLU A 27 -2.84 7.84 -10.30
CA GLU A 27 -3.03 6.57 -9.55
C GLU A 27 -1.69 5.91 -9.19
N ILE A 28 -0.71 5.96 -10.09
CA ILE A 28 0.63 5.43 -9.85
C ILE A 28 1.39 6.27 -8.81
N ASN A 29 1.30 7.61 -8.84
CA ASN A 29 1.97 8.43 -7.81
C ASN A 29 1.36 8.19 -6.42
N ASP A 30 0.03 8.16 -6.32
CA ASP A 30 -0.69 7.95 -5.06
C ASP A 30 -0.33 6.58 -4.44
N ALA A 31 -0.20 5.55 -5.27
CA ALA A 31 0.23 4.22 -4.82
C ALA A 31 1.67 4.21 -4.30
N TYR A 32 2.58 4.96 -4.94
CA TYR A 32 3.97 5.09 -4.48
C TYR A 32 4.08 5.84 -3.16
N GLU A 33 3.37 6.95 -3.03
CA GLU A 33 3.32 7.75 -1.80
C GLU A 33 2.80 6.89 -0.65
N THR A 34 1.71 6.15 -0.87
CA THR A 34 1.18 5.20 0.11
C THR A 34 2.23 4.15 0.49
N PHE A 35 2.95 3.57 -0.46
CA PHE A 35 4.03 2.61 -0.17
C PHE A 35 5.15 3.22 0.69
N VAL A 36 5.62 4.42 0.34
CA VAL A 36 6.69 5.11 1.09
C VAL A 36 6.24 5.44 2.52
N ASP A 37 5.00 5.87 2.70
CA ASP A 37 4.42 6.14 4.02
C ASP A 37 4.39 4.86 4.87
N LEU A 38 3.97 3.74 4.29
CA LEU A 38 3.94 2.44 4.96
C LEU A 38 5.35 1.99 5.38
N VAL A 39 6.34 2.09 4.49
CA VAL A 39 7.74 1.77 4.81
C VAL A 39 8.26 2.68 5.93
N THR A 40 7.93 3.96 5.90
CA THR A 40 8.34 4.93 6.93
C THR A 40 7.72 4.57 8.29
N GLN A 41 6.44 4.21 8.32
CA GLN A 41 5.75 3.75 9.53
C GLN A 41 6.39 2.47 10.09
N LEU A 42 6.69 1.48 9.23
CA LEU A 42 7.36 0.24 9.63
C LEU A 42 8.76 0.50 10.21
N LYS A 43 9.50 1.47 9.67
CA LYS A 43 10.84 1.85 10.15
C LYS A 43 10.82 2.71 11.42
N SER A 44 9.68 3.27 11.81
CA SER A 44 9.56 4.13 12.99
C SER A 44 9.80 3.40 14.32
N GLY A 45 9.80 2.07 14.31
CA GLY A 45 10.10 1.23 15.48
C GLY A 45 8.95 1.08 16.47
N ASP A 46 7.71 1.41 16.06
CA ASP A 46 6.53 1.09 16.84
C ASP A 46 6.11 -0.37 16.61
N ASP A 47 6.55 -1.25 17.52
CA ASP A 47 6.24 -2.69 17.48
C ASP A 47 4.72 -2.96 17.47
N PHE A 48 3.90 -2.09 18.07
CA PHE A 48 2.45 -2.23 18.05
C PHE A 48 1.89 -1.93 16.66
N ALA A 49 2.33 -0.84 16.03
CA ALA A 49 1.95 -0.51 14.66
C ALA A 49 2.36 -1.61 13.69
N LEU A 50 3.58 -2.15 13.82
CA LEU A 50 4.08 -3.27 13.02
C LEU A 50 3.18 -4.51 13.16
N ALA A 51 2.85 -4.90 14.39
CA ALA A 51 1.99 -6.06 14.62
C ALA A 51 0.60 -5.90 13.98
N GLN A 52 0.05 -4.68 14.02
CA GLN A 52 -1.24 -4.36 13.40
C GLN A 52 -1.15 -4.38 11.88
N MET A 53 -0.09 -3.84 11.29
CA MET A 53 0.17 -3.87 9.85
C MET A 53 0.31 -5.31 9.32
N VAL A 54 1.06 -6.17 10.02
CA VAL A 54 1.17 -7.61 9.70
C VAL A 54 -0.17 -8.33 9.86
N ARG A 55 -0.98 -7.96 10.86
CA ARG A 55 -2.32 -8.54 11.01
C ARG A 55 -3.25 -8.13 9.88
N MET A 56 -3.14 -6.90 9.40
CA MET A 56 -3.95 -6.37 8.30
C MET A 56 -3.67 -7.08 6.98
N SER A 57 -2.42 -7.43 6.67
CA SER A 57 -2.09 -8.18 5.45
C SER A 57 -2.70 -9.59 5.42
N THR A 58 -3.01 -10.15 6.58
CA THR A 58 -3.59 -11.50 6.71
C THR A 58 -5.11 -11.51 6.93
N MET A 59 -5.79 -10.37 6.71
CA MET A 59 -7.24 -10.29 6.87
C MET A 59 -7.99 -11.18 5.88
N THR A 60 -8.93 -11.97 6.41
CA THR A 60 -9.93 -12.68 5.62
C THR A 60 -10.89 -11.70 4.92
N LEU A 61 -11.62 -12.18 3.90
CA LEU A 61 -12.64 -11.38 3.22
C LEU A 61 -13.67 -10.75 4.18
N LYS A 62 -14.06 -11.50 5.22
CA LYS A 62 -15.00 -11.02 6.26
C LYS A 62 -14.40 -9.92 7.12
N GLU A 63 -13.11 -10.01 7.43
CA GLU A 63 -12.39 -8.99 8.21
C GLU A 63 -12.16 -7.73 7.38
N LYS A 64 -11.77 -7.86 6.11
CA LYS A 64 -11.69 -6.75 5.15
C LYS A 64 -13.02 -6.00 5.03
N LEU A 65 -14.14 -6.73 4.94
CA LEU A 65 -15.48 -6.12 4.92
C LEU A 65 -15.77 -5.32 6.19
N ARG A 66 -15.48 -5.88 7.37
CA ARG A 66 -15.69 -5.20 8.65
C ARG A 66 -14.82 -3.96 8.77
N TRP A 67 -13.56 -4.05 8.40
CA TRP A 67 -12.64 -2.91 8.41
C TRP A 67 -13.14 -1.80 7.50
N ARG A 68 -13.56 -2.12 6.28
CA ARG A 68 -14.14 -1.16 5.33
C ARG A 68 -15.42 -0.51 5.84
N MET A 69 -16.29 -1.27 6.52
CA MET A 69 -17.50 -0.70 7.15
C MET A 69 -17.12 0.28 8.25
N HIS A 70 -16.13 -0.06 9.07
CA HIS A 70 -15.66 0.83 10.12
C HIS A 70 -15.04 2.12 9.55
N LEU A 71 -14.25 2.03 8.48
CA LEU A 71 -13.74 3.22 7.78
C LEU A 71 -14.88 4.11 7.27
N ALA A 72 -15.95 3.50 6.72
CA ALA A 72 -17.10 4.25 6.24
C ALA A 72 -17.85 4.97 7.38
N GLU A 73 -17.92 4.37 8.58
CA GLU A 73 -18.47 5.01 9.78
C GLU A 73 -17.66 6.25 10.20
N GLU A 74 -16.34 6.21 10.00
CA GLU A 74 -15.42 7.35 10.23
C GLU A 74 -15.39 8.34 9.04
N GLY A 75 -16.23 8.15 8.02
CA GLY A 75 -16.35 9.02 6.85
C GLY A 75 -15.34 8.76 5.73
N ILE A 76 -14.59 7.65 5.79
CA ILE A 76 -13.64 7.21 4.78
C ILE A 76 -14.26 6.08 3.97
N GLU A 77 -14.79 6.41 2.78
CA GLU A 77 -15.33 5.40 1.88
C GLU A 77 -14.24 4.79 0.99
N MET A 78 -14.09 3.46 1.06
CA MET A 78 -13.25 2.69 0.16
C MET A 78 -14.09 1.65 -0.56
N THR A 79 -13.77 1.40 -1.83
CA THR A 79 -14.30 0.26 -2.59
C THR A 79 -13.61 -1.04 -2.16
N PRO A 80 -14.21 -2.23 -2.40
CA PRO A 80 -13.51 -3.49 -2.17
C PRO A 80 -12.16 -3.56 -2.87
N ARG A 81 -12.08 -3.03 -4.09
CA ARG A 81 -10.85 -3.00 -4.88
C ARG A 81 -9.76 -2.16 -4.21
N GLN A 82 -10.08 -0.96 -3.75
CA GLN A 82 -9.12 -0.09 -3.04
C GLN A 82 -8.59 -0.72 -1.75
N VAL A 83 -9.43 -1.49 -1.04
CA VAL A 83 -8.99 -2.26 0.14
C VAL A 83 -7.97 -3.32 -0.24
N ASP A 84 -8.20 -4.04 -1.34
CA ASP A 84 -7.26 -5.05 -1.82
C ASP A 84 -5.95 -4.43 -2.33
N GLU A 85 -6.03 -3.32 -3.07
CA GLU A 85 -4.86 -2.54 -3.52
C GLU A 85 -4.01 -2.06 -2.33
N TYR A 86 -4.66 -1.53 -1.28
CA TYR A 86 -3.97 -1.14 -0.05
C TYR A 86 -3.25 -2.32 0.63
N VAL A 87 -3.91 -3.47 0.72
CA VAL A 87 -3.31 -4.69 1.31
C VAL A 87 -2.09 -5.15 0.52
N VAL A 88 -2.12 -5.05 -0.82
CA VAL A 88 -0.96 -5.37 -1.66
C VAL A 88 0.21 -4.41 -1.38
N LEU A 89 -0.04 -3.10 -1.28
CA LEU A 89 1.00 -2.13 -0.94
C LEU A 89 1.59 -2.38 0.46
N LEU A 90 0.75 -2.79 1.41
CA LEU A 90 1.16 -3.16 2.76
C LEU A 90 2.06 -4.40 2.80
N GLU A 91 1.71 -5.45 2.05
CA GLU A 91 2.54 -6.65 1.91
C GLU A 91 3.90 -6.33 1.28
N LEU A 92 3.93 -5.49 0.25
CA LEU A 92 5.17 -5.02 -0.38
C LEU A 92 6.04 -4.26 0.62
N ALA A 93 5.44 -3.35 1.40
CA ALA A 93 6.16 -2.57 2.41
C ALA A 93 6.74 -3.46 3.52
N ILE A 94 5.97 -4.43 4.03
CA ILE A 94 6.43 -5.39 5.04
C ILE A 94 7.62 -6.21 4.51
N ASN A 95 7.50 -6.77 3.31
CA ASN A 95 8.58 -7.55 2.69
C ASN A 95 9.84 -6.72 2.49
N HIS A 96 9.69 -5.44 2.13
CA HIS A 96 10.81 -4.51 2.00
C HIS A 96 11.50 -4.24 3.34
N SER A 97 10.75 -3.98 4.41
CA SER A 97 11.30 -3.69 5.74
C SER A 97 11.97 -4.88 6.41
N LEU A 98 11.68 -6.12 5.99
CA LEU A 98 12.32 -7.35 6.51
C LEU A 98 13.61 -7.73 5.77
N ASP A 99 13.83 -7.17 4.57
CA ASP A 99 15.00 -7.44 3.72
C ASP A 99 16.20 -6.49 4.00
N GLU A 100 16.01 -5.46 4.85
CA GLU A 100 17.05 -4.52 5.32
C GLU A 100 17.64 -4.92 6.68
#